data_AF-A0A4R3NT78-F1
#
_entry.id   AF-A0A4R3NT78-F1
#
_cell.length_a   1.000
_cell.length_b   1.000
_cell.length_c   1.000
_cell.angle_alpha   90.00
_cell.angle_beta   90.00
_cell.angle_gamma   90.00
#
_symmetry.space_group_name_H-M   'P 1'
#
loop_
_entity.id
_entity.type
_entity.pdbx_description
1 polymer ?
#
loop_
_entity_poly.entity_id
_entity_poly.type
_entity_poly.pdbx_seq_one_letter_code
_entity_poly.pdbx_strand_id
1 'polypeptide(L)'
;MNNATYNVIALCKIQNKPLPKYINIPEDYAGDLNWECNIYKLVGENYHLVDSFFKYEKASSEAKKIMGISPAIKQSVLSLLRK
;
A
#
# COMPACT_ATOMS: atom_id res chain seq x y z
N MET A 1 -2.61 12.30 7.99
CA MET A 1 -1.70 11.14 7.82
C MET A 1 -2.41 9.93 8.40
N ASN A 2 -2.64 8.86 7.64
CA ASN A 2 -3.38 7.68 8.11
C ASN A 2 -2.54 6.95 9.18
N ASN A 3 -3.16 6.48 10.27
CA ASN A 3 -2.51 5.73 11.36
C ASN A 3 -1.63 4.58 10.85
N ALA A 4 -2.05 3.89 9.80
CA ALA A 4 -1.27 2.80 9.21
C ALA A 4 0.07 3.28 8.62
N THR A 5 0.09 4.43 7.93
CA THR A 5 1.34 5.02 7.40
C THR A 5 2.28 5.48 8.51
N TYR A 6 1.73 6.00 9.62
CA TYR A 6 2.51 6.38 10.80
C TYR A 6 3.14 5.16 11.46
N ASN A 7 2.39 4.07 11.60
CA ASN A 7 2.89 2.83 12.19
C ASN A 7 4.07 2.25 11.41
N VAL A 8 4.03 2.30 10.07
CA VAL A 8 5.17 1.89 9.23
C VAL A 8 6.41 2.74 9.55
N ILE A 9 6.25 4.07 9.63
CA ILE A 9 7.36 4.98 9.95
C ILE A 9 7.94 4.65 11.33
N ALA A 10 7.08 4.49 12.34
CA ALA A 10 7.48 4.18 13.71
C ALA A 10 8.24 2.85 13.80
N LEU A 11 7.72 1.79 13.15
CA LEU A 11 8.36 0.47 13.15
C LEU A 11 9.73 0.48 12.47
N CYS A 12 9.87 1.17 11.33
CA CYS A 12 11.16 1.31 10.66
C CYS A 12 12.18 2.05 11.55
N LYS A 13 11.76 3.12 12.24
CA LYS A 13 12.61 3.84 13.20
C LYS A 13 13.05 2.95 14.36
N ILE A 14 12.13 2.22 14.98
CA ILE A 14 12.43 1.30 16.10
C ILE A 14 13.39 0.19 15.66
N GLN A 15 13.22 -0.35 14.45
CA GLN A 15 14.05 -1.43 13.92
C GLN A 15 15.36 -0.95 13.27
N ASN A 16 15.62 0.36 13.27
CA ASN A 16 16.74 0.98 12.55
C ASN A 16 16.83 0.54 11.07
N LYS A 17 15.68 0.48 10.40
CA LYS A 17 15.56 0.11 8.99
C LYS A 17 15.19 1.32 8.14
N PRO A 18 15.68 1.38 6.88
CA PRO A 18 15.28 2.45 5.97
C PRO A 18 13.78 2.39 5.69
N LEU A 19 13.17 3.56 5.49
CA LEU A 19 11.78 3.65 5.07
C LEU A 19 11.64 3.14 3.64
N PRO A 20 10.71 2.20 3.36
CA PRO A 20 10.48 1.74 2.00
C PRO A 20 9.94 2.87 1.12
N LYS A 21 10.40 2.92 -0.15
CA LYS A 21 9.97 3.95 -1.10
C LYS A 21 8.46 3.91 -1.38
N TYR A 22 7.89 2.72 -1.37
CA TYR A 22 6.47 2.48 -1.60
C TYR A 22 5.95 1.51 -0.56
N ILE A 23 4.70 1.71 -0.15
CA ILE A 23 3.97 0.78 0.71
C ILE A 23 2.56 0.58 0.17
N ASN A 24 1.95 -0.53 0.52
CA ASN A 24 0.52 -0.72 0.35
C ASN A 24 -0.13 -1.09 1.68
N ILE A 25 -1.29 -0.51 1.95
CA ILE A 25 -2.10 -0.78 3.13
C ILE A 25 -3.43 -1.31 2.61
N PRO A 26 -3.68 -2.62 2.72
CA PRO A 26 -5.00 -3.17 2.48
C PRO A 26 -5.91 -2.85 3.67
N GLU A 27 -7.11 -2.37 3.40
CA GLU A 27 -8.17 -2.17 4.37
C GLU A 27 -9.31 -3.16 4.05
N ASP A 28 -9.62 -4.04 5.01
CA ASP A 28 -10.77 -4.95 4.91
C ASP A 28 -12.02 -4.19 5.38
N TYR A 29 -13.01 -3.98 4.51
CA TYR A 29 -14.30 -3.41 4.91
C TYR A 29 -15.23 -4.55 5.34
N ALA A 30 -15.55 -4.59 6.63
CA ALA A 30 -16.47 -5.58 7.17
C ALA A 30 -17.88 -5.38 6.59
N GLY A 31 -18.31 -6.27 5.69
CA GLY A 31 -19.69 -6.31 5.19
C GLY A 31 -19.83 -6.75 3.74
N ASP A 32 -18.85 -6.44 2.89
CA ASP A 32 -18.79 -6.88 1.50
C ASP A 32 -17.44 -7.55 1.23
N LEU A 33 -17.39 -8.44 0.23
CA LEU A 33 -16.16 -9.04 -0.32
C LEU A 33 -15.22 -8.01 -0.99
N ASN A 34 -15.25 -6.76 -0.53
CA ASN A 34 -14.56 -5.62 -1.08
C ASN A 34 -13.42 -5.25 -0.12
N TRP A 35 -12.19 -5.57 -0.51
CA TRP A 35 -11.00 -4.97 0.06
C TRP A 35 -10.75 -3.61 -0.61
N GLU A 36 -10.15 -2.67 0.11
CA GLU A 36 -9.55 -1.47 -0.47
C GLU A 36 -8.03 -1.61 -0.39
N CYS A 37 -7.32 -1.34 -1.48
CA CYS A 37 -5.87 -1.25 -1.44
C CYS A 37 -5.43 0.19 -1.65
N ASN A 38 -4.75 0.71 -0.64
CA ASN A 38 -4.14 2.02 -0.67
C ASN A 38 -2.64 1.90 -0.93
N ILE A 39 -2.17 2.42 -2.07
CA ILE A 39 -0.74 2.49 -2.39
C ILE A 39 -0.22 3.88 -2.04
N TYR A 40 0.86 3.94 -1.28
CA TYR A 40 1.53 5.18 -0.91
C TYR A 40 2.96 5.22 -1.40
N LYS A 41 3.47 6.44 -1.58
CA LYS A 41 4.84 6.76 -1.95
C LYS A 41 5.46 7.67 -0.89
N LEU A 42 6.70 7.38 -0.53
CA LEU A 42 7.49 8.24 0.36
C LEU A 42 7.92 9.51 -0.40
N VAL A 43 7.58 10.68 0.14
CA VAL A 43 8.01 12.00 -0.34
C VAL A 43 8.56 12.77 0.85
N GLY A 44 9.88 13.02 0.84
CA GLY A 44 10.58 13.47 2.03
C GLY A 44 10.50 12.43 3.14
N GLU A 45 9.90 12.79 4.28
CA GLU A 45 9.72 11.90 5.43
C GLU A 45 8.30 11.37 5.59
N ASN A 46 7.39 11.69 4.66
CA ASN A 46 5.97 11.37 4.77
C ASN A 46 5.49 10.51 3.60
N TYR A 47 4.48 9.67 3.86
CA TYR A 47 3.81 8.89 2.82
C TYR A 47 2.63 9.66 2.25
N HIS A 48 2.59 9.76 0.92
CA HIS A 48 1.50 10.35 0.16
C HIS A 48 0.74 9.26 -0.59
N LEU A 49 -0.59 9.33 -0.54
CA LEU A 49 -1.46 8.41 -1.26
C LEU A 49 -1.24 8.61 -2.76
N VAL A 50 -0.93 7.51 -3.46
CA VAL A 50 -0.82 7.48 -4.92
C VAL A 50 -2.16 7.05 -5.51
N ASP A 51 -2.75 6.01 -4.94
CA ASP A 51 -3.98 5.43 -5.45
C ASP A 51 -4.71 4.64 -4.37
N SER A 52 -6.03 4.60 -4.48
CA SER A 52 -6.95 3.82 -3.66
C SER A 52 -7.90 3.08 -4.61
N PHE A 53 -7.91 1.74 -4.56
CA PHE A 53 -8.73 0.94 -5.44
C PHE A 53 -9.24 -0.34 -4.79
N PHE A 54 -10.43 -0.78 -5.21
CA PHE A 54 -11.11 -1.98 -4.69
C PHE A 54 -10.98 -3.21 -5.60
N LYS A 55 -10.48 -3.00 -6.83
CA LYS A 55 -10.31 -4.05 -7.83
C LYS A 55 -9.00 -3.83 -8.58
N TYR A 56 -8.26 -4.91 -8.83
CA TYR A 56 -6.95 -4.82 -9.49
C TYR A 56 -7.04 -4.14 -10.87
N GLU A 57 -8.09 -4.41 -11.64
CA GLU A 57 -8.24 -3.80 -12.97
C GLU A 57 -8.42 -2.28 -12.89
N LYS A 58 -9.03 -1.80 -11.80
CA LYS A 58 -9.32 -0.39 -11.54
C LYS A 58 -8.12 0.40 -11.00
N ALA A 59 -7.02 -0.26 -10.64
CA ALA A 59 -5.80 0.42 -10.26
C ALA A 59 -5.31 1.36 -11.39
N SER A 60 -4.92 2.57 -11.00
CA SER A 60 -4.34 3.58 -11.87
C SER A 60 -3.08 3.09 -12.57
N SER A 61 -2.71 3.77 -13.66
CA SER A 61 -1.47 3.49 -14.39
C SER A 61 -0.23 3.65 -13.50
N GLU A 62 -0.25 4.58 -12.54
CA GLU A 62 0.87 4.78 -11.61
C GLU A 62 0.95 3.65 -10.58
N ALA A 63 -0.18 3.25 -9.98
CA ALA A 63 -0.25 2.08 -9.11
C ALA A 63 0.26 0.80 -9.80
N LYS A 64 -0.15 0.58 -11.06
CA LYS A 64 0.33 -0.56 -11.87
C LYS A 64 1.84 -0.52 -12.12
N LYS A 65 2.41 0.67 -12.37
CA LYS A 65 3.87 0.85 -12.47
C LYS A 65 4.56 0.51 -11.16
N ILE A 66 4.04 0.99 -10.02
CA ILE A 66 4.59 0.69 -8.69
C ILE A 66 4.55 -0.83 -8.42
N MET A 67 3.44 -1.50 -8.71
CA MET A 67 3.33 -2.96 -8.61
C MET A 67 4.32 -3.69 -9.55
N GLY A 68 4.64 -3.12 -10.71
CA GLY A 68 5.67 -3.66 -11.61
C GLY A 68 7.09 -3.56 -11.04
N ILE A 69 7.39 -2.49 -10.29
CA ILE A 69 8.71 -2.21 -9.72
C ILE A 69 8.89 -2.87 -8.35
N SER A 70 7.80 -3.08 -7.59
CA SER A 70 7.81 -3.65 -6.25
C SER A 70 7.06 -4.99 -6.22
N PRO A 71 7.80 -6.12 -6.37
CA PRO A 71 7.20 -7.46 -6.31
C PRO A 71 6.44 -7.71 -5.01
N ALA A 72 6.91 -7.17 -3.88
CA ALA A 72 6.26 -7.32 -2.57
C ALA A 72 4.86 -6.70 -2.57
N ILE A 73 4.71 -5.47 -3.10
CA ILE A 73 3.40 -4.81 -3.21
C ILE A 73 2.49 -5.60 -4.15
N LYS A 74 3.01 -6.04 -5.31
CA LYS A 74 2.24 -6.85 -6.25
C LYS A 74 1.71 -8.12 -5.60
N GLN A 75 2.54 -8.86 -4.86
CA GLN A 75 2.11 -10.07 -4.16
C GLN A 75 1.07 -9.78 -3.09
N SER A 76 1.24 -8.69 -2.32
CA SER A 76 0.24 -8.28 -1.33
C SER A 76 -1.11 -8.00 -1.99
N VAL A 77 -1.16 -7.21 -3.07
CA VAL A 77 -2.42 -6.94 -3.80
C VAL A 77 -3.04 -8.23 -4.38
N LEU A 78 -2.23 -9.11 -4.98
CA LEU A 78 -2.72 -10.37 -5.53
C LEU A 78 -3.28 -11.31 -4.46
N SER A 79 -2.78 -11.25 -3.22
CA SER A 79 -3.31 -12.05 -2.11
C SER A 79 -4.73 -11.64 -1.72
N LEU A 80 -5.11 -10.37 -1.95
CA LEU A 80 -6.46 -9.87 -1.70
C LEU A 80 -7.48 -10.42 -2.71
N LEU A 81 -7.04 -10.75 -3.93
CA LEU A 81 -7.89 -11.36 -4.97
C LEU A 81 -8.21 -12.84 -4.72
N ARG A 82 -7.51 -13.48 -3.77
CA ARG A 82 -7.67 -14.90 -3.44
C ARG A 82 -8.52 -15.15 -2.19
N LYS A 83 -8.92 -14.10 -1.48
CA LYS A 83 -9.85 -14.16 -0.35
C LYS A 83 -11.28 -14.24 -0.88
#